data_AF-A0A060BZP5-F1
#
_entry.id   AF-A0A060BZP5-F1
#
_cell.length_a   1.000
_cell.length_b   1.000
_cell.length_c   1.000
_cell.angle_alpha   90.00
_cell.angle_beta   90.00
_cell.angle_gamma   90.00
#
_symmetry.space_group_name_H-M   'P 1'
#
loop_
_entity.id
_entity.type
_entity.pdbx_description
1 polymer ?
#
loop_
_entity_poly.entity_id
_entity_poly.type
_entity_poly.pdbx_seq_one_letter_code
_entity_poly.pdbx_strand_id
1 'polypeptide(L)'
;RRGAPSLLLQFHDILPGSSIAWVHRDAERIHDEVTTALTAIIRDARAALGAAGSGALVNDSPFERRGIPGHSVGVARAAAPAVLSEAGEGTELDNGVVRAVVDGEGRITSL
;
A
#
# COMPACT_ATOMS: atom_id res chain seq x y z
N ARG A 1 9.89 2.23 -31.63
CA ARG A 1 9.35 1.53 -30.44
C ARG A 1 10.07 2.10 -29.23
N ARG A 2 9.42 2.93 -28.40
CA ARG A 2 10.01 3.32 -27.11
C ARG A 2 10.01 2.06 -26.24
N GLY A 3 11.16 1.71 -25.64
CA GLY A 3 11.25 0.57 -24.71
C GLY A 3 10.31 0.75 -23.52
N ALA A 4 10.05 -0.31 -22.76
CA ALA A 4 9.23 -0.22 -21.55
C ALA A 4 9.94 0.70 -20.53
N PRO A 5 9.39 1.90 -20.23
CA PRO A 5 10.05 2.85 -19.33
C PRO A 5 10.24 2.27 -17.92
N SER A 6 9.39 1.33 -17.51
CA SER A 6 9.52 0.60 -16.25
C SER A 6 10.77 -0.30 -16.16
N LEU A 7 11.27 -0.83 -17.28
CA LEU A 7 12.50 -1.64 -17.30
C LEU A 7 13.75 -0.75 -17.28
N LEU A 8 13.66 0.46 -17.85
CA LEU A 8 14.74 1.45 -17.77
C LEU A 8 15.02 1.85 -16.33
N LEU A 9 13.96 2.01 -15.52
CA LEU A 9 14.10 2.36 -14.11
C LEU A 9 14.69 1.23 -13.24
N GLN A 10 14.89 0.03 -13.78
CA GLN A 10 15.44 -1.14 -13.06
C GLN A 10 16.95 -1.36 -13.27
N PHE A 11 17.62 -0.47 -13.99
CA PHE A 11 19.07 -0.58 -14.13
C PHE A 11 19.77 -0.50 -12.77
N HIS A 12 20.91 -1.20 -12.68
CA HIS A 12 21.65 -1.43 -11.43
C HIS A 12 22.23 -0.16 -10.80
N ASP A 13 22.26 0.95 -11.53
CA ASP A 13 22.66 2.25 -11.01
C ASP A 13 21.46 3.13 -10.64
N ILE A 14 20.32 2.95 -11.32
CA ILE A 14 19.09 3.72 -11.09
C ILE A 14 18.32 3.20 -9.88
N LEU A 15 17.89 1.93 -9.89
CA LEU A 15 17.03 1.39 -8.84
C LEU A 15 17.70 1.40 -7.45
N PRO A 16 19.01 1.05 -7.33
CA PRO A 16 19.72 1.16 -6.05
C PRO A 16 20.05 2.61 -5.63
N GLY A 17 19.80 3.61 -6.49
CA GLY A 17 20.07 5.02 -6.18
C GLY A 17 21.54 5.42 -6.25
N SER A 18 22.37 4.70 -7.01
CA SER A 18 23.79 5.02 -7.19
C SER A 18 24.09 5.90 -8.41
N SER A 19 23.09 6.35 -9.16
CA SER A 19 23.24 7.31 -10.25
C SER A 19 23.50 8.74 -9.74
N ILE A 20 23.96 9.63 -10.63
CA ILE A 20 24.12 11.05 -10.33
C ILE A 20 22.76 11.75 -10.12
N ALA A 21 22.77 12.87 -9.40
CA ALA A 21 21.56 13.60 -9.00
C ALA A 21 20.61 13.97 -10.17
N TRP A 22 21.14 14.27 -11.36
CA TRP A 22 20.28 14.57 -12.52
C TRP A 22 19.57 13.32 -13.07
N VAL A 23 20.25 12.16 -13.09
CA VAL A 23 19.63 10.89 -13.50
C VAL A 23 18.55 10.47 -12.50
N HIS A 24 18.75 10.70 -11.20
CA HIS A 24 17.73 10.45 -10.20
C HIS A 24 16.45 11.28 -10.45
N ARG A 25 16.59 12.59 -10.69
CA ARG A 25 15.44 13.45 -11.02
C ARG A 25 14.74 13.03 -12.31
N ASP A 26 15.49 12.57 -13.31
CA ASP A 26 14.88 12.06 -14.55
C ASP A 26 14.15 10.74 -14.32
N ALA A 27 14.70 9.86 -13.48
CA ALA A 27 14.07 8.62 -13.06
C ALA A 27 12.75 8.87 -12.30
N GLU A 28 12.72 9.84 -11.37
CA GLU A 28 11.50 10.28 -10.67
C GLU A 28 10.44 10.80 -11.67
N ARG A 29 10.83 11.67 -12.61
CA ARG A 29 9.91 12.18 -13.64
C ARG A 29 9.31 11.05 -14.48
N ILE A 30 10.12 10.09 -14.93
CA ILE A 30 9.65 8.94 -15.72
C ILE A 30 8.74 8.04 -14.87
N HIS A 31 9.09 7.82 -13.59
CA HIS A 31 8.26 7.06 -12.67
C HIS A 31 6.87 7.70 -12.50
N ASP A 32 6.81 9.02 -12.36
CA ASP A 32 5.55 9.77 -12.22
C ASP A 32 4.69 9.71 -13.50
N GLU A 33 5.32 9.78 -14.68
CA GLU A 33 4.63 9.60 -15.97
C GLU A 33 4.00 8.21 -16.08
N VAL A 34 4.74 7.16 -15.73
CA VAL A 34 4.25 5.77 -15.74
C VAL A 34 3.15 5.59 -14.71
N THR A 35 3.33 6.11 -13.49
CA THR A 35 2.35 6.04 -12.41
C THR A 35 1.04 6.70 -12.80
N THR A 36 1.10 7.89 -13.40
CA THR A 36 -0.07 8.63 -13.88
C THR A 36 -0.82 7.84 -14.95
N ALA A 37 -0.11 7.32 -15.95
CA ALA A 37 -0.70 6.54 -17.03
C ALA A 37 -1.37 5.25 -16.53
N LEU A 38 -0.71 4.50 -15.65
CA LEU A 38 -1.25 3.26 -15.09
C LEU A 38 -2.42 3.52 -14.13
N THR A 39 -2.36 4.59 -13.34
CA THR A 39 -3.47 4.97 -12.43
C THR A 39 -4.74 5.30 -13.20
N ALA A 40 -4.63 5.95 -14.37
CA ALA A 40 -5.77 6.20 -15.24
C ALA A 40 -6.40 4.88 -15.73
N ILE A 41 -5.58 3.92 -16.18
CA ILE A 41 -6.04 2.59 -16.59
C ILE A 41 -6.73 1.86 -15.43
N ILE A 42 -6.14 1.88 -14.24
CA ILE A 42 -6.71 1.25 -13.05
C ILE A 42 -8.06 1.88 -12.70
N ARG A 43 -8.18 3.21 -12.74
CA ARG A 43 -9.44 3.91 -12.47
C ARG A 43 -10.53 3.49 -13.46
N ASP A 44 -10.21 3.46 -14.74
CA ASP A 44 -11.17 3.13 -15.79
C ASP A 44 -11.62 1.67 -15.70
N ALA A 45 -10.69 0.75 -15.39
CA ALA A 45 -11.01 -0.66 -15.12
C ALA A 45 -11.92 -0.82 -13.88
N ARG A 46 -11.64 -0.10 -12.79
CA ARG A 46 -12.49 -0.11 -11.58
C ARG A 46 -13.90 0.41 -11.85
N ALA A 47 -14.01 1.45 -12.67
CA ALA A 47 -15.31 1.98 -13.09
C ALA A 47 -16.10 0.96 -13.90
N ALA A 48 -15.45 0.28 -14.86
CA ALA A 48 -16.06 -0.78 -15.65
C ALA A 48 -16.55 -1.97 -14.80
N LEU A 49 -15.89 -2.24 -13.67
CA LEU A 49 -16.27 -3.28 -12.71
C LEU A 49 -17.37 -2.85 -11.72
N GLY A 50 -17.89 -1.63 -11.79
CA GLY A 50 -18.92 -1.12 -10.86
C GLY A 50 -18.39 -0.83 -9.45
N ALA A 51 -17.07 -0.77 -9.27
CA ALA A 51 -16.43 -0.43 -7.99
C ALA A 51 -16.31 1.09 -7.76
N ALA A 52 -16.72 1.92 -8.73
CA ALA A 52 -16.69 3.37 -8.60
C ALA A 52 -17.88 3.87 -7.77
N GLY A 53 -17.60 4.59 -6.67
CA GLY A 53 -18.62 5.24 -5.84
C GLY A 53 -19.46 4.32 -4.94
N SER A 54 -19.28 2.99 -5.01
CA SER A 54 -20.06 2.01 -4.24
C SER A 54 -19.46 1.67 -2.87
N GLY A 55 -18.28 2.18 -2.54
CA GLY A 55 -17.51 1.75 -1.35
C GLY A 55 -16.93 0.34 -1.46
N ALA A 56 -17.20 -0.37 -2.58
CA ALA A 56 -16.62 -1.67 -2.86
C ALA A 56 -15.13 -1.53 -3.23
N LEU A 57 -14.34 -2.52 -2.83
CA LEU A 57 -12.93 -2.63 -3.16
C LEU A 57 -12.73 -3.73 -4.19
N VAL A 58 -11.75 -3.54 -5.07
CA VAL A 58 -11.26 -4.57 -5.97
C VAL A 58 -10.10 -5.29 -5.28
N ASN A 59 -10.17 -6.61 -5.19
CA ASN A 59 -9.04 -7.44 -4.76
C ASN A 59 -8.35 -8.02 -6.01
N ASP A 60 -7.22 -7.43 -6.39
CA ASP A 60 -6.40 -7.86 -7.52
C ASP A 60 -5.42 -8.99 -7.17
N SER A 61 -5.27 -9.31 -5.88
CA SER A 61 -4.45 -10.42 -5.43
C SER A 61 -5.18 -11.77 -5.62
N PRO A 62 -4.43 -12.89 -5.74
CA PRO A 62 -5.03 -14.22 -5.86
C PRO A 62 -5.57 -14.78 -4.53
N PHE A 63 -5.33 -14.09 -3.41
CA PHE A 63 -5.75 -14.52 -2.08
C PHE A 63 -6.91 -13.67 -1.57
N GLU A 64 -7.68 -14.21 -0.63
CA GLU A 64 -8.68 -13.40 0.05
C GLU A 64 -8.03 -12.25 0.82
N ARG A 65 -8.59 -11.04 0.68
CA ARG A 65 -8.14 -9.84 1.40
C ARG A 65 -9.34 -9.13 2.00
N ARG A 66 -9.32 -8.93 3.32
CA ARG A 66 -10.40 -8.25 4.06
C ARG A 66 -11.79 -8.84 3.75
N GLY A 67 -11.91 -10.17 3.64
CA GLY A 67 -13.17 -10.84 3.32
C GLY A 67 -13.60 -10.80 1.84
N ILE A 68 -12.76 -10.26 0.94
CA ILE A 68 -13.04 -10.21 -0.50
C ILE A 68 -12.25 -11.33 -1.18
N PRO A 69 -12.91 -12.30 -1.86
CA PRO A 69 -12.21 -13.36 -2.60
C PRO A 69 -11.19 -12.81 -3.61
N GLY A 70 -10.18 -13.62 -3.95
CA GLY A 70 -9.18 -13.25 -4.94
C GLY A 70 -9.81 -12.88 -6.29
N HIS A 71 -9.26 -11.88 -6.96
CA HIS A 71 -9.71 -11.38 -8.28
C HIS A 71 -11.21 -11.00 -8.33
N SER A 72 -11.77 -10.51 -7.23
CA SER A 72 -13.18 -10.14 -7.13
C SER A 72 -13.39 -8.73 -6.61
N VAL A 73 -14.64 -8.27 -6.66
CA VAL A 73 -15.07 -6.97 -6.14
C VAL A 73 -16.06 -7.21 -5.01
N GLY A 74 -15.86 -6.53 -3.88
CA GLY A 74 -16.73 -6.70 -2.71
C GLY A 74 -16.58 -5.60 -1.68
N VAL A 75 -17.44 -5.64 -0.66
CA VAL A 75 -17.35 -4.74 0.49
C VAL A 75 -16.35 -5.31 1.48
N ALA A 76 -15.38 -4.49 1.90
CA ALA A 76 -14.36 -4.93 2.84
C ALA A 76 -14.98 -5.25 4.21
N ARG A 77 -14.60 -6.37 4.80
CA ARG A 77 -14.87 -6.64 6.21
C ARG A 77 -14.09 -5.64 7.07
N ALA A 78 -14.81 -4.95 7.94
CA ALA A 78 -14.19 -4.06 8.92
C ALA A 78 -13.29 -4.85 9.88
N ALA A 79 -12.11 -4.32 10.18
CA ALA A 79 -11.28 -4.84 11.26
C ALA A 79 -11.95 -4.55 12.61
N ALA A 80 -11.73 -5.44 13.59
CA ALA A 80 -12.09 -5.12 14.96
C ALA A 80 -11.26 -3.90 15.42
N PRO A 81 -11.88 -2.93 16.11
CA PRO A 81 -11.13 -1.82 16.68
C PRO A 81 -10.18 -2.35 17.75
N ALA A 82 -9.01 -1.72 17.88
CA ALA A 82 -8.14 -1.97 19.01
C ALA A 82 -8.71 -1.29 20.26
N VAL A 83 -8.63 -1.97 21.40
CA VAL A 83 -8.89 -1.42 22.73
C VAL A 83 -7.59 -0.84 23.25
N LEU A 84 -7.69 0.39 23.75
CA LEU A 84 -6.58 1.10 24.38
C LEU A 84 -6.72 0.99 25.90
N SER A 85 -5.66 0.60 26.60
CA SER A 85 -5.65 0.50 28.06
C SER A 85 -4.32 0.94 28.68
N GLU A 86 -4.33 1.30 29.96
CA GLU A 86 -3.13 1.68 30.71
C GLU A 86 -2.30 0.45 31.06
N ALA A 87 -0.99 0.52 30.84
CA ALA A 87 -0.04 -0.55 31.13
C ALA A 87 1.21 0.00 31.83
N GLY A 88 1.12 0.20 33.15
CA GLY A 88 2.21 0.80 33.94
C GLY A 88 2.40 2.26 33.56
N GLU A 89 3.59 2.62 33.04
CA GLU A 89 3.89 3.95 32.49
C GLU A 89 3.63 4.05 30.97
N GLY A 90 3.05 3.01 30.38
CA GLY A 90 2.78 2.91 28.95
C GLY A 90 1.31 2.68 28.62
N THR A 91 1.04 2.55 27.32
CA THR A 91 -0.27 2.27 26.76
C THR A 91 -0.26 0.92 26.04
N GLU A 92 -1.27 0.11 26.30
CA GLU A 92 -1.50 -1.16 25.63
C GLU A 92 -2.56 -1.03 24.54
N LEU A 93 -2.27 -1.62 23.38
CA LEU A 93 -3.17 -1.76 22.23
C LEU A 93 -3.46 -3.25 22.01
N ASP A 94 -4.71 -3.67 22.19
CA ASP A 94 -5.14 -5.05 21.92
C ASP A 94 -6.34 -5.06 20.96
N ASN A 95 -6.22 -5.81 19.86
CA ASN A 95 -7.31 -6.01 18.88
C ASN A 95 -7.82 -7.46 18.80
N GLY A 96 -7.41 -8.31 19.75
CA GLY A 96 -7.71 -9.74 19.80
C GLY A 96 -6.88 -10.62 18.86
N VAL A 97 -6.00 -10.03 18.04
CA VAL A 97 -5.06 -10.73 17.16
C VAL A 97 -3.62 -10.46 17.59
N VAL A 98 -3.32 -9.22 17.96
CA VAL A 98 -2.02 -8.77 18.44
C VAL A 98 -2.22 -7.83 19.63
N ARG A 99 -1.31 -7.91 20.60
CA ARG A 99 -1.24 -7.02 21.77
C ARG A 99 0.11 -6.34 21.81
N ALA A 100 0.14 -5.02 21.65
CA ALA A 100 1.36 -4.22 21.72
C ALA A 100 1.36 -3.33 22.97
N VAL A 101 2.52 -3.12 23.59
CA VAL A 101 2.70 -2.15 24.68
C VAL A 101 3.68 -1.07 24.23
N VAL A 102 3.28 0.20 24.37
CA VAL A 102 4.07 1.38 24.04
C VAL A 102 4.40 2.14 25.32
N ASP A 103 5.67 2.40 25.62
CA ASP A 103 6.07 3.17 26.81
C ASP A 103 5.87 4.70 26.62
N GLY A 104 6.14 5.47 27.68
CA GLY A 104 6.04 6.93 27.67
C GLY A 104 6.99 7.64 26.70
N GLU A 105 8.06 6.97 26.24
CA GLU A 105 8.95 7.46 25.19
C GLU A 105 8.51 7.07 23.77
N GLY A 106 7.40 6.35 23.63
CA GLY A 106 6.86 5.92 22.35
C GLY A 106 7.52 4.66 21.78
N ARG A 107 8.26 3.88 22.57
CA ARG A 107 8.86 2.61 22.13
C ARG A 107 7.88 1.46 22.30
N ILE A 108 7.87 0.52 21.35
CA ILE A 108 7.20 -0.77 21.53
C ILE A 108 8.07 -1.63 22.43
N THR A 109 7.60 -1.91 23.65
CA THR A 109 8.30 -2.73 24.64
C THR A 109 7.84 -4.19 24.64
N SER A 110 6.68 -4.47 24.04
CA SER A 110 6.12 -5.81 23.84
C SER A 110 5.24 -5.85 22.59
N LEU A 111 5.20 -7.01 21.90
CA LEU A 111 4.36 -7.28 20.73
C LEU A 111 3.91 -8.74 20.69
#